data_AF-A0A7T5RS68-F1
#
_entry.id   AF-A0A7T5RS68-F1
#
_cell.length_a   1.000
_cell.length_b   1.000
_cell.length_c   1.000
_cell.angle_alpha   90.00
_cell.angle_beta   90.00
_cell.angle_gamma   90.00
#
_symmetry.space_group_name_H-M   'P 1'
#
loop_
_entity.id
_entity.type
_entity.pdbx_description
1 polymer ?
#
loop_
_entity_poly.entity_id
_entity_poly.type
_entity_poly.pdbx_seq_one_letter_code
_entity_poly.pdbx_strand_id
1 'polypeptide(L)' 'MKTVKEYLVELERNKEGRPEQVRDGLEIYIELWRKTILRGVIADSDRVEDALEKIEKAGGLYTAAEGPTDAAPTG' A
#
# COMPACT_ATOMS: atom_id res chain seq x y z
N MET A 1 9.59 -7.19 -14.71
CA MET A 1 8.62 -6.62 -13.76
C MET A 1 9.36 -6.04 -12.58
N LYS A 2 8.80 -5.00 -11.94
CA LYS A 2 9.34 -4.40 -10.72
C LYS A 2 8.87 -5.18 -9.49
N THR A 3 9.72 -5.20 -8.47
CA THR A 3 9.37 -5.63 -7.10
C THR A 3 8.60 -4.53 -6.37
N VAL A 4 7.92 -4.88 -5.28
CA VAL A 4 7.27 -3.90 -4.39
C VAL A 4 8.28 -2.88 -3.87
N LYS A 5 9.50 -3.31 -3.52
CA LYS A 5 10.57 -2.41 -3.10
C LYS A 5 10.93 -1.37 -4.17
N GLU A 6 11.16 -1.82 -5.41
CA GLU A 6 11.49 -0.91 -6.53
C GLU A 6 10.34 0.04 -6.82
N TYR A 7 9.10 -0.45 -6.76
CA TYR A 7 7.90 0.35 -6.95
C TYR A 7 7.77 1.46 -5.89
N LEU A 8 7.97 1.14 -4.61
CA LEU A 8 7.91 2.15 -3.54
C LEU A 8 9.02 3.20 -3.67
N VAL A 9 10.23 2.81 -4.08
CA VAL A 9 11.31 3.77 -4.36
C VAL A 9 10.95 4.72 -5.49
N GLU A 10 10.31 4.22 -6.56
CA GLU A 10 9.85 5.09 -7.65
C GLU A 10 8.73 6.04 -7.21
N LEU A 11 7.80 5.59 -6.38
CA LEU A 11 6.76 6.45 -5.82
C LEU A 11 7.36 7.56 -4.95
N GLU A 12 8.33 7.22 -4.10
CA GLU A 12 9.06 8.18 -3.27
C GLU A 12 9.78 9.23 -4.11
N ARG A 13 10.38 8.85 -5.24
CA ARG A 13 11.00 9.81 -6.17
C ARG A 13 9.96 10.65 -6.93
N ASN A 14 8.85 10.02 -7.34
CA ASN A 14 7.81 10.68 -8.12
C ASN A 14 7.03 11.74 -7.34
N LYS A 15 7.09 11.72 -6.00
CA LYS A 15 6.50 12.75 -5.14
C LYS A 15 7.31 14.06 -5.17
N GLU A 16 8.59 14.00 -5.52
CA GLU A 16 9.43 15.19 -5.64
C GLU A 16 8.92 16.11 -6.77
N GLY A 17 8.80 17.40 -6.48
CA GLY A 17 8.31 18.39 -7.45
C GLY A 17 6.80 18.35 -7.73
N ARG A 18 6.02 17.53 -7.00
CA ARG A 18 4.55 17.55 -7.06
C ARG A 18 3.97 18.64 -6.16
N PRO A 19 2.78 19.15 -6.47
CA PRO A 19 2.04 20.01 -5.55
C PRO A 19 1.83 19.31 -4.19
N GLU A 20 1.77 20.09 -3.12
CA GLU A 20 1.64 19.60 -1.74
C GLU A 20 0.53 18.56 -1.58
N GLN A 21 -0.68 18.85 -2.05
CA GLN A 21 -1.81 17.92 -1.98
C GLN A 21 -1.54 16.55 -2.64
N VAL A 22 -0.80 16.55 -3.76
CA VAL A 22 -0.44 15.31 -4.46
C VAL A 22 0.64 14.55 -3.72
N ARG A 23 1.62 15.28 -3.15
CA ARG A 23 2.67 14.69 -2.32
C ARG A 23 2.08 14.01 -1.08
N ASP A 24 1.16 14.68 -0.39
CA ASP A 24 0.54 14.15 0.82
C ASP A 24 -0.30 12.90 0.50
N GLY A 25 -1.05 12.92 -0.61
CA GLY A 25 -1.77 11.74 -1.09
C GLY A 25 -0.85 10.56 -1.44
N LEU A 26 0.30 10.83 -2.09
CA LEU A 26 1.31 9.81 -2.39
C LEU A 26 1.96 9.26 -1.11
N GLU A 27 2.20 10.11 -0.12
CA GLU A 27 2.79 9.70 1.16
C GLU A 27 1.85 8.75 1.91
N ILE A 28 0.56 9.08 1.99
CA ILE A 28 -0.47 8.19 2.55
C ILE A 28 -0.49 6.86 1.78
N TYR A 29 -0.46 6.90 0.46
CA TYR A 29 -0.47 5.69 -0.37
C TYR A 29 0.76 4.80 -0.11
N ILE A 30 1.96 5.39 -0.04
CA ILE A 30 3.21 4.68 0.27
C ILE A 30 3.16 4.08 1.68
N GLU A 31 2.61 4.82 2.66
CA GLU A 31 2.46 4.34 4.03
C GLU A 31 1.55 3.11 4.11
N LEU A 32 0.43 3.09 3.38
CA LEU A 32 -0.47 1.94 3.33
C LEU A 32 0.24 0.69 2.78
N TRP A 33 1.05 0.83 1.73
CA TRP A 33 1.87 -0.28 1.23
C TRP A 33 2.89 -0.77 2.26
N ARG A 34 3.57 0.15 2.96
CA ARG A 34 4.53 -0.20 4.02
C ARG A 34 3.86 -0.93 5.18
N LYS A 35 2.69 -0.47 5.62
CA LYS A 35 1.88 -1.15 6.65
C LYS A 35 1.45 -2.55 6.20
N THR A 36 1.08 -2.70 4.94
CA THR A 36 0.71 -4.00 4.35
C THR A 36 1.90 -5.00 4.40
N ILE A 37 3.11 -4.53 4.12
CA ILE A 37 4.36 -5.31 4.29
C ILE A 37 4.59 -5.65 5.77
N LEU A 38 4.47 -4.66 6.67
CA LEU A 38 4.68 -4.84 8.11
C LEU A 38 3.73 -5.89 8.70
N ARG A 39 2.50 -5.97 8.19
CA ARG A 39 1.51 -6.98 8.57
C ARG A 39 1.73 -8.35 7.95
N GLY A 40 2.70 -8.48 7.05
CA GLY A 40 3.02 -9.74 6.39
C GLY A 40 2.02 -10.18 5.32
N VAL A 41 1.15 -9.29 4.83
CA VAL A 41 0.22 -9.61 3.74
C VAL A 41 0.96 -9.75 2.42
N ILE A 42 2.00 -8.93 2.22
CA ILE A 42 2.91 -8.97 1.06
C ILE A 42 4.35 -8.84 1.55
N ALA A 43 5.31 -9.19 0.70
CA ALA A 43 6.74 -8.97 0.92
C ALA A 43 7.29 -7.85 0.03
N ASP A 44 8.36 -7.19 0.45
CA ASP A 44 9.05 -6.17 -0.35
C ASP A 44 9.70 -6.77 -1.62
N SER A 45 10.06 -8.05 -1.57
CA SER A 45 10.57 -8.83 -2.69
C SER A 45 9.50 -9.35 -3.64
N ASP A 46 8.21 -9.27 -3.29
CA ASP A 46 7.14 -9.70 -4.19
C ASP A 46 7.18 -8.87 -5.48
N ARG A 47 6.79 -9.48 -6.59
CA ARG A 47 6.45 -8.71 -7.80
C ARG A 47 5.19 -7.90 -7.51
N VAL A 48 5.09 -6.71 -8.11
CA VAL A 48 3.94 -5.82 -7.88
C VAL A 48 2.61 -6.51 -8.22
N GLU A 49 2.56 -7.28 -9.31
CA GLU A 49 1.34 -8.01 -9.73
C GLU A 49 0.91 -9.04 -8.67
N ASP A 50 1.84 -9.86 -8.19
CA ASP A 50 1.58 -10.87 -7.15
C ASP A 50 1.15 -10.20 -5.83
N ALA A 51 1.76 -9.07 -5.49
CA ALA A 51 1.38 -8.29 -4.31
C ALA A 51 -0.03 -7.70 -4.45
N LEU A 52 -0.40 -7.20 -5.63
CA LEU A 52 -1.75 -6.68 -5.90
C LEU A 52 -2.80 -7.77 -5.76
N GLU A 53 -2.55 -8.98 -6.25
CA GLU A 53 -3.48 -10.11 -6.05
C GLU A 53 -3.65 -10.49 -4.58
N LYS A 54 -2.56 -10.48 -3.78
CA LYS A 54 -2.62 -10.72 -2.33
C LYS A 54 -3.41 -9.62 -1.62
N ILE A 55 -3.19 -8.37 -1.99
CA ILE A 55 -3.93 -7.21 -1.47
C ILE A 55 -5.42 -7.32 -1.80
N GLU A 56 -5.78 -7.70 -3.02
CA GLU A 56 -7.18 -7.88 -3.42
C GLU A 56 -7.84 -8.98 -2.62
N LYS A 57 -7.17 -10.13 -2.44
CA LYS A 57 -7.63 -11.22 -1.58
C LYS A 57 -7.80 -10.80 -0.11
N ALA A 58 -7.05 -9.79 0.35
CA ALA A 58 -7.15 -9.21 1.67
C ALA A 58 -8.23 -8.11 1.80
N GLY A 59 -9.02 -7.84 0.76
CA GLY A 59 -10.08 -6.83 0.78
C GLY A 59 -9.65 -5.44 0.29
N GLY A 60 -8.49 -5.34 -0.36
CA GLY A 60 -7.94 -4.09 -0.88
C GLY A 60 -6.89 -3.47 0.03
N LEU A 61 -6.18 -2.46 -0.48
CA LEU A 61 -4.97 -1.91 0.15
C LEU A 61 -5.23 -1.36 1.56
N TYR A 62 -6.36 -0.69 1.77
CA TYR A 62 -6.71 -0.16 3.09
C TYR A 62 -6.94 -1.27 4.11
N THR A 63 -7.75 -2.29 3.76
CA THR A 63 -8.01 -3.45 4.64
C THR A 63 -6.75 -4.28 4.87
N ALA A 64 -5.90 -4.41 3.86
CA ALA A 64 -4.62 -5.10 3.99
C ALA A 64 -3.66 -4.35 4.95
N ALA A 65 -3.72 -3.02 5.00
CA ALA A 65 -2.90 -2.17 5.86
C ALA A 65 -3.44 -2.03 7.29
N GLU A 66 -4.75 -1.79 7.45
CA GLU A 66 -5.39 -1.47 8.74
C GLU A 66 -6.09 -2.69 9.38
N GLY A 67 -6.30 -3.76 8.60
CA GLY A 67 -6.95 -4.99 9.04
C GLY A 67 -8.44 -4.98 8.74
N PRO A 68 -9.16 -6.08 9.05
CA PRO A 68 -10.60 -6.07 8.99
C PRO A 68 -11.13 -4.96 9.89
N THR A 69 -11.92 -4.06 9.30
CA THR A 69 -12.64 -3.04 10.06
C THR A 69 -13.71 -3.77 10.86
N ASP A 70 -13.44 -4.07 12.14
CA ASP A 70 -14.48 -4.48 13.09
C ASP A 70 -15.38 -3.26 13.36
N ALA A 71 -16.23 -2.95 12.39
CA ALA A 71 -17.33 -2.01 12.52
C ALA A 71 -18.58 -2.70 11.99
N ALA A 72 -19.03 -3.73 12.71
CA ALA A 72 -20.44 -4.03 12.71
C ALA A 72 -21.16 -2.78 13.27
N PRO A 73 -22.17 -2.22 12.58
CA PRO A 73 -23.05 -1.26 13.24
C PRO A 73 -23.72 -2.01 14.39
N THR A 74 -23.42 -1.63 15.64
CA THR A 74 -24.33 -1.92 16.75
C THR A 74 -25.67 -1.29 16.35
N GLY A 75 -26.67 -2.15 16.14
CA GLY A 75 -27.96 -1.78 15.56
C GLY A 75 -28.88 -0.98 16.46
#